data_AF-A0A7L0DPV2-F1
#
_entry.id   AF-A0A7L0DPV2-F1
#
_cell.length_a   1.000
_cell.length_b   1.000
_cell.length_c   1.000
_cell.angle_alpha   90.00
_cell.angle_beta   90.00
_cell.angle_gamma   90.00
#
_symmetry.space_group_name_H-M   'P 1'
#
loop_
_entity.id
_entity.type
_entity.pdbx_description
1 polymer ?
#
loop_
_entity_poly.entity_id
_entity_poly.type
_entity_poly.pdbx_seq_one_letter_code
_entity_poly.pdbx_strand_id
1 'polypeptide(L)' 'QGREATTGDISTCVPTDVPCGGGQLYQECGRPCGRTCAELRLEGAGSCPALDGLCVPGCNCPPGLVLDDGGQCVPP' A
#
# COMPACT_ATOMS: atom_id res chain seq x y z
N GLN A 1 38.91 -13.75 31.34
CA GLN A 1 37.52 -14.02 30.92
C GLN A 1 36.70 -12.76 31.10
N GLY A 2 35.99 -12.28 30.08
CA GLY A 2 35.05 -11.18 30.29
C GLY A 2 34.60 -10.40 29.06
N ARG A 3 34.00 -11.11 28.08
CA ARG A 3 33.08 -10.62 27.04
C ARG A 3 33.56 -9.45 26.18
N GLU A 4 34.30 -9.80 25.14
CA GLU A 4 34.29 -9.07 23.88
C GLU A 4 32.85 -8.91 23.36
N ALA A 5 32.36 -7.66 23.31
CA ALA A 5 31.09 -7.33 22.69
C ALA A 5 31.20 -7.63 21.19
N THR A 6 30.65 -8.76 20.77
CA THR A 6 30.54 -9.13 19.37
C THR A 6 29.79 -8.01 18.66
N THR A 7 30.48 -7.28 17.76
CA THR A 7 29.81 -6.52 16.70
C THR A 7 29.10 -7.54 15.81
N GLY A 8 27.92 -7.93 16.25
CA GLY A 8 27.08 -8.95 15.65
C GLY A 8 25.69 -8.68 16.19
N ASP A 9 24.80 -8.30 15.29
CA ASP A 9 23.50 -7.69 15.58
C ASP A 9 23.61 -6.24 16.09
N ILE A 10 24.17 -5.36 15.23
CA ILE A 10 23.32 -4.21 14.85
C ILE A 10 22.09 -4.90 14.28
N SER A 11 21.13 -5.20 15.15
CA SER A 11 19.75 -5.45 14.78
C SER A 11 19.41 -4.17 14.07
N THR A 12 19.71 -4.18 12.78
CA THR A 12 19.33 -3.17 11.84
C THR A 12 17.90 -2.93 12.24
N CYS A 13 17.60 -1.71 12.69
CA CYS A 13 16.29 -1.17 12.45
C CYS A 13 16.17 -1.20 10.93
N VAL A 14 15.98 -2.39 10.35
CA VAL A 14 15.44 -2.57 9.03
C VAL A 14 14.06 -2.03 9.30
N PRO A 15 13.70 -0.81 8.88
CA PRO A 15 12.29 -0.59 8.67
C PRO A 15 11.92 -1.73 7.72
N THR A 16 11.14 -2.70 8.18
CA THR A 16 10.59 -3.73 7.30
C THR A 16 9.95 -2.94 6.16
N ASP A 17 10.65 -2.92 5.04
CA ASP A 17 10.35 -2.12 3.86
C ASP A 17 9.19 -2.80 3.17
N VAL A 18 8.05 -2.72 3.82
CA VAL A 18 6.77 -2.83 3.16
C VAL A 18 6.03 -1.58 3.60
N PRO A 19 6.22 -0.43 2.93
CA PRO A 19 5.45 0.78 3.19
C PRO A 19 3.93 0.55 3.12
N CYS A 20 3.48 -0.59 2.59
CA CYS A 20 2.09 -0.89 2.28
C CYS A 20 1.70 -2.33 2.64
N GLY A 21 0.71 -2.53 3.51
CA GLY A 21 0.22 -3.86 3.89
C GLY A 21 -0.67 -4.51 2.83
N GLY A 22 -0.95 -5.80 2.98
CA GLY A 22 -2.04 -6.47 2.26
C GLY A 22 -1.88 -6.60 0.74
N GLY A 23 -0.63 -6.67 0.24
CA GLY A 23 -0.34 -6.78 -1.20
C GLY A 23 -0.41 -5.47 -1.97
N GLN A 24 -0.55 -4.35 -1.26
CA GLN A 24 -0.42 -3.02 -1.82
C GLN A 24 1.03 -2.71 -2.21
N LEU A 25 1.20 -1.82 -3.17
CA LEU A 25 2.48 -1.30 -3.63
C LEU A 25 2.54 0.20 -3.34
N TYR A 26 3.67 0.67 -2.83
CA TYR A 26 3.90 2.09 -2.69
C TYR A 26 4.10 2.71 -4.06
N GLN A 27 3.38 3.79 -4.33
CA GLN A 27 3.46 4.56 -5.56
C GLN A 27 3.63 6.02 -5.17
N GLU A 28 4.68 6.67 -5.69
CA GLU A 28 4.92 8.11 -5.50
C GLU A 28 3.84 8.97 -6.17
N CYS A 29 3.20 8.42 -7.20
CA CYS A 29 2.13 9.02 -7.97
C CYS A 29 1.00 7.99 -8.11
N GLY A 30 0.40 7.61 -6.97
CA GLY A 30 -0.75 6.74 -6.91
C GLY A 30 -2.06 7.51 -7.13
N ARG A 31 -3.13 6.80 -7.50
CA ARG A 31 -4.46 7.40 -7.53
C ARG A 31 -4.84 7.80 -6.10
N PRO A 32 -5.33 9.02 -5.88
CA PRO A 32 -5.68 9.51 -4.55
C PRO A 32 -6.91 8.80 -3.97
N CYS A 33 -7.67 8.09 -4.80
CA CYS A 33 -8.62 7.09 -4.34
C CYS A 33 -8.23 5.70 -4.85
N GLY A 34 -8.12 4.77 -3.91
CA GLY A 34 -8.00 3.35 -4.21
C GLY A 34 -9.34 2.83 -4.72
N ARG A 35 -9.32 1.85 -5.63
CA ARG A 35 -10.54 1.14 -5.99
C ARG A 35 -10.87 0.17 -4.87
N THR A 36 -11.93 0.45 -4.10
CA THR A 36 -12.45 -0.50 -3.12
C THR A 36 -13.57 -1.36 -3.73
N CYS A 37 -13.80 -2.55 -3.18
CA CYS A 37 -14.95 -3.39 -3.56
C CYS A 37 -16.30 -2.67 -3.34
N ALA A 38 -16.36 -1.73 -2.39
CA ALA A 38 -17.53 -0.89 -2.15
C ALA A 38 -17.73 0.14 -3.27
N GLU A 39 -16.66 0.76 -3.75
CA GLU A 39 -16.69 1.73 -4.86
C GLU A 39 -17.07 1.10 -6.21
N LEU A 40 -16.77 -0.18 -6.44
CA LEU A 40 -17.19 -0.89 -7.66
C LEU A 40 -18.69 -1.19 -7.69
N ARG A 41 -19.32 -1.39 -6.52
CA ARG A 41 -20.76 -1.67 -6.43
C ARG A 41 -21.63 -0.44 -6.73
N LEU A 42 -21.09 0.76 -6.55
CA LEU A 42 -21.67 1.98 -7.11
C LEU A 42 -21.09 2.17 -8.50
N GLU A 43 -21.80 1.71 -9.53
CA GLU A 43 -21.53 2.01 -10.94
C GLU A 43 -21.24 3.52 -11.12
N GLY A 44 -19.97 3.91 -11.20
CA GLY A 44 -19.53 5.30 -11.36
C GLY A 44 -18.90 6.01 -10.15
N ALA A 45 -18.92 5.45 -8.93
CA ALA A 45 -18.31 6.09 -7.75
C ALA A 45 -16.83 5.72 -7.53
N GLY A 46 -16.35 4.62 -8.13
CA GLY A 46 -14.93 4.23 -8.14
C GLY A 46 -14.00 5.12 -8.96
N SER A 47 -14.56 6.10 -9.67
CA SER A 47 -13.81 7.12 -10.39
C SER A 47 -13.96 8.39 -9.57
N CYS A 48 -12.93 8.83 -8.86
CA CYS A 48 -12.96 10.14 -8.20
C CYS A 48 -12.71 11.20 -9.28
N PRO A 49 -13.75 11.73 -9.95
CA PRO A 49 -13.57 12.48 -11.19
C PRO A 49 -12.96 13.85 -10.89
N ALA A 50 -13.20 14.35 -9.66
CA ALA A 50 -12.61 15.56 -9.13
C ALA A 50 -11.09 15.47 -8.91
N LEU A 51 -10.54 14.24 -8.92
CA LEU A 51 -9.12 13.97 -8.71
C LEU A 51 -8.48 13.33 -9.95
N ASP A 52 -9.21 13.23 -11.07
CA ASP A 52 -8.64 12.77 -12.32
C ASP A 52 -7.52 13.72 -12.77
N GLY A 53 -6.31 13.19 -12.87
CA GLY A 53 -5.10 13.96 -13.18
C GLY A 53 -4.27 14.40 -11.97
N LEU A 54 -4.80 14.25 -10.74
CA LEU A 54 -4.00 14.37 -9.52
C LEU A 54 -3.51 12.98 -9.10
N CYS A 55 -2.24 12.91 -8.71
CA CYS A 55 -1.68 11.74 -8.06
C CYS A 55 -0.99 12.17 -6.76
N VAL A 56 -1.00 11.27 -5.79
CA VAL A 56 -0.39 11.49 -4.48
C VAL A 56 0.45 10.28 -4.09
N PRO A 57 1.54 10.48 -3.35
CA PRO A 57 2.33 9.38 -2.83
C PRO A 57 1.52 8.57 -1.81
N GLY A 58 1.46 7.25 -2.01
CA GLY A 58 0.72 6.37 -1.11
C GLY A 58 0.63 4.92 -1.58
N CYS A 59 -0.01 4.10 -0.76
CA CYS A 59 -0.18 2.68 -0.97
C CYS A 59 -1.41 2.36 -1.80
N ASN A 60 -1.22 1.62 -2.88
CA ASN A 60 -2.26 1.32 -3.85
C ASN A 60 -2.17 -0.14 -4.31
N CYS A 61 -3.32 -0.74 -4.61
CA CYS A 61 -3.33 -2.06 -5.22
C CYS A 61 -2.75 -2.01 -6.64
N PRO A 62 -2.03 -3.07 -7.08
CA PRO A 62 -1.57 -3.17 -8.45
C PRO A 62 -2.76 -3.20 -9.42
N PRO A 63 -2.53 -2.88 -10.70
CA PRO A 63 -3.58 -2.93 -11.72
C PRO A 63 -4.29 -4.28 -11.75
N GLY A 64 -5.62 -4.26 -11.77
CA GLY A 64 -6.46 -5.47 -11.79
C GLY A 64 -6.87 -6.01 -10.42
N LEU A 65 -6.38 -5.43 -9.32
CA LEU A 65 -6.85 -5.71 -7.97
C LEU A 65 -7.56 -4.50 -7.36
N VAL A 66 -8.41 -4.77 -6.38
CA VAL A 66 -9.14 -3.79 -5.58
C VAL A 66 -8.89 -4.05 -4.10
N LEU A 67 -8.99 -3.00 -3.29
CA LEU A 67 -8.84 -3.13 -1.85
C LEU A 67 -10.16 -3.63 -1.25
N ASP A 68 -10.10 -4.73 -0.50
CA ASP A 68 -11.23 -5.18 0.30
C ASP A 68 -11.34 -4.41 1.63
N ASP A 69 -12.41 -4.66 2.38
CA ASP A 69 -12.66 -4.05 3.68
C ASP A 69 -11.61 -4.45 4.75
N GLY A 70 -10.87 -5.54 4.52
CA GLY A 70 -9.76 -6.02 5.35
C GLY A 70 -8.41 -5.41 4.99
N GLY A 71 -8.35 -4.50 4.00
CA GLY A 71 -7.10 -3.89 3.55
C GLY A 71 -6.25 -4.81 2.67
N GLN A 72 -6.83 -5.84 2.07
CA GLN A 72 -6.15 -6.77 1.17
C GLN A 72 -6.48 -6.44 -0.29
N CYS A 73 -5.47 -6.48 -1.16
CA CYS A 73 -5.68 -6.41 -2.60
C CYS A 73 -6.21 -7.74 -3.13
N VAL A 74 -7.47 -7.75 -3.55
CA VAL A 74 -8.20 -8.93 -4.04
C VAL A 74 -8.72 -8.70 -5.47
N PRO A 75 -9.03 -9.75 -6.23
CA PRO A 75 -9.72 -9.61 -7.50
C PRO A 75 -11.11 -8.97 -7.29
N PRO A 76 -11.53 -8.05 -8.17
CA PRO A 76 -12.83 -7.39 -8.10
C PRO A 76 -14.02 -8.32 -8.32
#